data_AF-D3E4B0-F1
#
_entry.id   AF-D3E4B0-F1
#
_cell.length_a   1.000
_cell.length_b   1.000
_cell.length_c   1.000
_cell.angle_alpha   90.00
_cell.angle_beta   90.00
_cell.angle_gamma   90.00
#
_symmetry.space_group_name_H-M   'P 1'
#
loop_
_entity.id
_entity.type
_entity.pdbx_description
1 polymer ?
#
loop_
_entity_poly.entity_id
_entity_poly.type
_entity_poly.pdbx_seq_one_letter_code
_entity_poly.pdbx_strand_id
1 'polypeptide(L)'
;MRILNGENMKCPICENEENNLTFIIKEMQIGLREEFEYIECSNCGCLFIKEIPKDIDKYYDTDYAPHLKPKSFNEIIFDKGSAIILSNSILSNLIPKEFVPPPFKINK
;
A
#
# COMPACT_ATOMS: atom_id res chain seq x y z
N MET A 1 7.46 1.71 -16.38
CA MET A 1 8.11 3.02 -16.14
C MET A 1 8.74 3.47 -17.44
N ARG A 2 8.50 4.72 -17.84
CA ARG A 2 9.19 5.36 -18.97
C ARG A 2 9.87 6.61 -18.45
N ILE A 3 11.07 6.91 -18.95
CA ILE A 3 11.82 8.12 -18.61
C ILE A 3 11.76 9.04 -19.82
N LEU A 4 11.43 10.31 -19.57
CA LEU A 4 11.48 11.39 -20.54
C LEU A 4 12.54 12.41 -20.09
N ASN A 5 13.25 12.99 -21.04
CA ASN A 5 14.21 14.04 -20.75
C ASN A 5 13.51 15.39 -20.56
N GLY A 6 13.84 16.06 -19.45
CA GLY A 6 13.87 17.52 -19.33
C GLY A 6 12.54 18.25 -19.55
N GLU A 7 11.72 18.33 -18.50
CA GLU A 7 10.70 19.37 -18.40
C GLU A 7 11.15 20.48 -17.44
N ASN A 8 10.95 21.74 -17.85
CA ASN A 8 11.18 22.94 -17.03
C ASN A 8 10.09 23.07 -15.96
N MET A 9 10.10 22.18 -14.97
CA MET A 9 9.28 22.34 -13.78
C MET A 9 10.14 22.64 -12.57
N LYS A 10 9.74 23.69 -11.85
CA LYS A 10 10.42 24.18 -10.66
C LYS A 10 10.27 23.20 -9.52
N CYS A 11 11.39 22.76 -8.96
CA CYS A 11 11.39 21.97 -7.74
C CYS A 11 10.75 22.75 -6.59
N PRO A 12 9.75 22.19 -5.88
CA PRO A 12 9.09 22.88 -4.76
C PRO A 12 9.98 23.00 -3.51
N ILE A 13 11.14 22.33 -3.48
CA ILE A 13 12.05 22.29 -2.34
C ILE A 13 13.26 23.20 -2.53
N CYS A 14 13.94 23.13 -3.68
CA CYS A 14 15.18 23.87 -3.92
C CYS A 14 15.12 24.82 -5.12
N GLU A 15 13.95 24.97 -5.73
CA GLU A 15 13.70 25.90 -6.83
C GLU A 15 14.44 25.63 -8.14
N ASN A 16 15.17 24.51 -8.25
CA ASN A 16 15.84 24.12 -9.49
C ASN A 16 14.84 23.78 -10.60
N GLU A 17 15.07 24.34 -11.80
CA GLU A 17 14.32 24.09 -13.02
C GLU A 17 15.14 23.34 -14.08
N GLU A 18 16.45 23.19 -13.88
CA GLU A 18 17.37 22.68 -14.89
C GLU A 18 17.61 21.17 -14.75
N ASN A 19 17.67 20.47 -15.89
CA ASN A 19 18.07 19.06 -15.97
C ASN A 19 17.24 18.08 -15.12
N ASN A 20 16.02 18.43 -14.74
CA ASN A 20 15.13 17.52 -14.01
C ASN A 20 14.70 16.34 -14.91
N LEU A 21 14.50 15.16 -14.31
CA LEU A 21 14.08 13.95 -15.02
C LEU A 21 12.58 13.73 -14.85
N THR A 22 11.88 13.42 -15.95
CA THR A 22 10.45 13.11 -15.90
C THR A 22 10.23 11.60 -16.02
N PHE A 23 9.44 11.04 -15.11
CA PHE A 23 9.05 9.63 -15.09
C PHE A 23 7.56 9.50 -15.35
N ILE A 24 7.21 8.63 -16.29
CA ILE A 24 5.83 8.16 -16.45
C ILE A 24 5.68 6.84 -15.72
N ILE A 25 4.84 6.86 -14.68
CA ILE A 25 4.56 5.74 -13.80
C ILE A 25 3.06 5.43 -13.87
N LYS A 26 2.71 4.15 -13.81
CA LYS A 26 1.31 3.72 -13.78
C LYS A 26 0.83 3.56 -12.34
N GLU A 27 -0.45 3.82 -12.10
CA GLU A 27 -1.17 3.40 -10.90
C GLU A 27 -1.10 1.87 -10.79
N MET A 28 -0.73 1.36 -9.61
CA MET A 28 -0.48 -0.06 -9.36
C MET A 28 -1.13 -0.60 -8.08
N GLN A 29 -1.63 0.25 -7.19
CA GLN A 29 -2.25 -0.11 -5.91
C GLN A 29 -3.62 -0.75 -6.12
N ILE A 30 -4.51 -0.09 -6.88
CA ILE A 30 -5.88 -0.55 -7.10
C ILE A 30 -6.13 -1.08 -8.53
N GLY A 31 -5.11 -1.01 -9.38
CA GLY A 31 -5.11 -1.66 -10.70
C GLY A 31 -5.73 -0.82 -11.82
N LEU A 32 -5.88 0.49 -11.63
CA LEU A 32 -6.40 1.41 -12.65
C LEU A 32 -5.43 1.59 -13.82
N ARG A 33 -4.13 1.42 -13.59
CA ARG A 33 -3.05 1.57 -14.59
C ARG A 33 -2.99 2.95 -15.26
N GLU A 34 -3.65 3.95 -14.70
CA GLU A 34 -3.57 5.35 -15.14
C GLU A 34 -2.15 5.87 -15.01
N GLU A 35 -1.74 6.76 -15.90
CA GLU A 35 -0.37 7.26 -15.95
C GLU A 35 -0.25 8.59 -15.21
N PHE A 36 0.83 8.73 -14.45
CA PHE A 36 1.22 9.95 -13.76
C PHE A 36 2.63 10.35 -14.18
N GLU A 37 2.83 11.66 -14.26
CA GLU A 37 4.13 12.27 -14.49
C GLU A 37 4.73 12.69 -13.15
N TYR A 38 5.88 12.09 -12.83
CA TYR A 38 6.70 12.46 -11.69
C TYR A 38 7.98 13.12 -12.18
N ILE A 39 8.49 14.07 -11.40
CA ILE A 39 9.70 14.82 -11.72
C ILE A 39 10.70 14.60 -10.58
N GLU A 40 11.91 14.16 -10.93
CA GLU A 40 13.05 14.07 -10.01
C GLU A 40 13.97 15.26 -10.24
N CYS A 41 14.23 16.00 -9.17
CA CYS A 41 15.09 17.15 -9.22
C CYS A 41 16.56 16.75 -9.34
N SER A 42 17.26 17.28 -10.35
CA SER A 42 18.69 17.00 -10.55
C SER A 42 19.59 17.58 -9.46
N ASN A 43 19.15 18.65 -8.79
CA ASN A 43 19.93 19.35 -7.77
C ASN A 43 19.78 18.72 -6.38
N CYS A 44 18.55 18.40 -5.95
CA CYS A 44 18.28 17.92 -4.59
C CYS A 44 17.72 16.50 -4.51
N GLY A 45 17.43 15.84 -5.63
CA GLY A 45 16.84 14.49 -5.66
C GLY A 45 15.37 14.41 -5.22
N CYS A 46 14.70 15.55 -4.99
CA CYS A 46 13.28 15.55 -4.66
C CYS A 46 12.46 14.97 -5.82
N LEU A 47 11.66 13.94 -5.52
CA LEU A 47 10.67 13.37 -6.42
C LEU A 47 9.28 13.95 -6.09
N PHE A 48 8.62 14.56 -7.08
CA PHE A 48 7.30 15.15 -6.90
C PHE A 48 6.40 14.85 -8.11
N ILE A 49 5.09 14.81 -7.89
CA ILE A 49 4.12 14.66 -8.98
C ILE A 49 3.97 16.00 -9.70
N LYS A 50 3.95 15.97 -11.04
CA LYS A 50 3.85 17.17 -11.87
C LYS A 50 2.51 17.89 -11.69
N GLU A 51 1.42 17.14 -11.67
CA GLU A 51 0.06 17.64 -11.50
C GLU A 51 -0.69 16.77 -10.49
N ILE A 52 -1.28 17.41 -9.48
CA ILE A 52 -2.11 16.72 -8.50
C ILE A 52 -3.47 16.42 -9.16
N PRO A 53 -3.94 15.15 -9.16
CA PRO A 53 -5.23 14.80 -9.73
C PRO A 53 -6.37 15.56 -9.04
N LYS A 54 -7.39 15.98 -9.80
CA LYS A 54 -8.54 16.70 -9.26
C LYS A 54 -9.38 15.87 -8.28
N ASP A 55 -9.46 14.56 -8.55
CA ASP A 55 -10.18 13.59 -7.74
C ASP A 55 -9.15 12.62 -7.16
N ILE A 56 -8.59 12.99 -6.01
CA ILE A 56 -7.57 12.18 -5.31
C ILE A 56 -8.24 10.96 -4.66
N ASP A 57 -9.49 11.10 -4.19
CA ASP A 57 -10.24 10.07 -3.47
C ASP A 57 -10.36 8.79 -4.30
N LYS A 58 -10.46 8.93 -5.63
CA LYS A 58 -10.44 7.82 -6.59
C LYS A 58 -9.27 6.84 -6.42
N TYR A 59 -8.11 7.30 -5.96
CA TYR A 59 -6.89 6.47 -5.85
C TYR A 59 -6.70 5.82 -4.47
N TYR A 60 -7.65 6.02 -3.57
CA TYR A 60 -7.67 5.41 -2.25
C TYR A 60 -8.91 4.53 -2.14
N ASP A 61 -8.75 3.32 -1.57
CA ASP A 61 -9.89 2.48 -1.28
C ASP A 61 -10.82 3.17 -0.27
N THR A 62 -12.12 2.86 -0.34
CA THR A 62 -13.13 3.48 0.54
C THR A 62 -12.93 3.14 2.02
N ASP A 63 -12.18 2.07 2.32
CA ASP A 63 -11.79 1.66 3.66
C ASP A 63 -10.33 2.04 4.01
N TYR A 64 -9.69 2.91 3.22
CA TYR A 64 -8.35 3.42 3.51
C TYR A 64 -8.36 4.24 4.81
N ALA A 65 -8.01 3.58 5.91
CA ALA A 65 -8.06 4.13 7.25
C ALA A 65 -6.68 4.03 7.94
N PRO A 66 -5.71 4.87 7.55
CA PRO A 66 -4.32 4.80 8.03
C PRO A 66 -4.17 5.11 9.53
N HIS A 67 -5.20 5.64 10.16
CA HIS A 67 -5.27 5.95 11.58
C HIS A 67 -5.89 4.83 12.42
N LEU A 68 -6.32 3.72 11.80
CA LEU A 68 -6.79 2.57 12.55
C LEU A 68 -5.63 2.01 13.38
N LYS A 69 -5.92 1.76 14.66
CA LYS A 69 -4.96 1.09 15.53
C LYS A 69 -4.69 -0.30 14.97
N PRO A 70 -3.42 -0.76 14.96
CA PRO A 70 -3.14 -2.13 14.61
C PRO A 70 -3.98 -3.03 15.50
N LYS A 71 -4.56 -4.09 14.91
CA LYS A 71 -5.26 -5.12 15.67
C LYS A 71 -4.34 -5.56 16.81
N SER A 72 -4.89 -5.58 18.02
CA SER A 72 -4.20 -6.16 19.18
C SER A 72 -3.81 -7.60 18.87
N PHE A 73 -2.78 -8.09 19.56
CA PHE A 73 -2.36 -9.49 19.41
C PHE A 73 -3.56 -10.45 19.54
N ASN A 74 -4.46 -10.20 20.49
CA ASN A 74 -5.68 -10.98 20.67
C ASN A 74 -6.60 -10.94 19.44
N GLU A 75 -6.84 -9.78 18.84
CA GLU A 75 -7.66 -9.64 17.64
C GLU A 75 -7.05 -10.31 16.40
N ILE A 76 -5.72 -10.38 16.32
CA ILE A 76 -5.00 -11.10 15.25
C ILE A 76 -5.17 -12.61 15.42
N ILE A 77 -5.00 -13.10 16.65
CA ILE A 77 -5.09 -14.53 17.01
C ILE A 77 -6.51 -15.08 16.79
N PHE A 78 -7.54 -14.26 16.98
CA PHE A 78 -8.95 -14.66 16.80
C PHE A 78 -9.54 -14.33 15.42
N ASP A 79 -8.72 -13.88 14.46
CA ASP A 79 -9.16 -13.78 13.07
C ASP A 79 -9.29 -15.18 12.45
N LYS A 80 -10.30 -15.39 11.59
CA LYS A 80 -10.71 -16.72 11.11
C LYS A 80 -9.57 -17.48 10.39
N GLY A 81 -8.64 -16.76 9.77
CA GLY A 81 -7.44 -17.33 9.14
C GLY A 81 -6.36 -17.76 10.14
N SER A 82 -6.21 -17.05 11.26
CA SER A 82 -5.19 -17.30 12.28
C SER A 82 -5.55 -18.46 13.20
N ALA A 83 -6.84 -18.67 13.50
CA ALA A 83 -7.32 -19.78 14.31
C ALA A 83 -6.94 -21.15 13.71
N ILE A 84 -6.93 -21.27 12.37
CA ILE A 84 -6.52 -22.49 11.67
C ILE A 84 -5.02 -22.76 11.86
N ILE A 85 -4.17 -21.74 11.75
CA ILE A 85 -2.70 -21.87 11.90
C ILE A 85 -2.33 -22.23 13.35
N LEU A 86 -3.00 -21.62 14.32
CA LEU A 86 -2.70 -21.85 15.74
C LEU A 86 -3.25 -23.17 16.27
N SER A 87 -4.34 -23.69 15.67
CA SER A 87 -4.92 -24.98 16.06
C SER A 87 -3.96 -26.16 15.88
N ASN A 88 -2.95 -26.03 15.00
CA ASN A 88 -1.91 -27.04 14.76
C ASN A 88 -0.55 -26.66 15.41
N SER A 89 -0.53 -25.69 16.32
CA SER A 89 0.66 -25.21 17.04
C SER A 89 0.61 -25.55 18.52
N ILE A 90 1.75 -25.44 19.21
CA ILE A 90 1.87 -25.54 20.69
C ILE A 90 1.01 -24.47 21.38
N LEU A 91 0.71 -23.38 20.67
CA LEU A 91 -0.14 -22.27 21.15
C LEU A 91 -1.65 -22.54 20.99
N SER A 92 -2.06 -23.73 20.54
CA SER A 92 -3.48 -24.12 20.38
C SER A 92 -4.31 -23.92 21.65
N ASN A 93 -3.70 -24.07 22.83
CA ASN A 93 -4.37 -23.85 24.13
C ASN A 93 -4.73 -22.38 24.42
N LEU A 94 -4.20 -21.42 23.65
CA LEU A 94 -4.52 -19.99 23.79
C LEU A 94 -5.74 -19.57 22.95
N ILE A 95 -6.33 -20.49 22.17
CA ILE A 95 -7.52 -20.23 21.37
C ILE A 95 -8.77 -20.51 22.24
N PRO A 96 -9.69 -19.54 22.43
CA PRO A 96 -10.99 -19.77 23.04
C PRO A 96 -11.71 -20.88 22.28
N LYS A 97 -12.34 -21.79 23.01
CA LYS A 97 -12.98 -22.98 22.45
C LYS A 97 -14.03 -22.67 21.36
N GLU A 98 -14.62 -21.49 21.42
CA GLU A 98 -15.60 -20.96 20.45
C GLU A 98 -15.00 -20.70 19.06
N PHE A 99 -13.68 -20.54 18.95
CA PHE A 99 -12.94 -20.28 17.72
C PHE A 99 -12.13 -21.47 17.22
N VAL A 100 -12.19 -22.62 17.92
CA VAL A 100 -11.58 -23.86 17.42
C VAL A 100 -12.46 -24.35 16.26
N PRO A 101 -11.95 -24.36 15.01
CA PRO A 101 -12.74 -24.85 13.90
C PRO A 101 -13.13 -26.32 14.18
N PRO A 102 -14.35 -26.76 13.82
CA PRO A 102 -14.72 -28.15 13.96
C PRO A 102 -13.69 -29.02 13.23
N PRO A 103 -13.31 -30.19 13.77
CA PRO A 103 -12.30 -31.04 13.16
C PRO A 103 -12.67 -31.28 11.70
N PHE A 104 -11.74 -30.93 10.78
CA PHE A 104 -11.93 -31.15 9.36
C PHE A 104 -12.18 -32.63 9.12
N LYS A 105 -13.43 -32.99 8.81
CA LYS A 105 -13.79 -34.35 8.39
C LYS A 105 -13.26 -34.54 6.97
N ILE A 106 -12.09 -35.14 6.85
CA ILE A 106 -11.61 -35.64 5.56
C ILE A 106 -12.48 -36.85 5.24
N ASN A 107 -13.43 -36.70 4.32
CA ASN A 107 -14.16 -37.83 3.77
C ASN A 107 -13.16 -38.67 2.97
N LYS A 108 -12.94 -39.92 3.40
CA LYS A 108 -12.16 -40.94 2.67
C LYS A 108 -12.95 -41.45 1.48
#